data_AF-A0A2N3Y2X9-F1
#
_entry.id   AF-A0A2N3Y2X9-F1
#
_cell.length_a   1.000
_cell.length_b   1.000
_cell.length_c   1.000
_cell.angle_alpha   90.00
_cell.angle_beta   90.00
_cell.angle_gamma   90.00
#
_symmetry.space_group_name_H-M   'P 1'
#
loop_
_entity.id
_entity.type
_entity.pdbx_description
1 polymer ?
#
loop_
_entity_poly.entity_id
_entity_poly.type
_entity_poly.pdbx_seq_one_letter_code
_entity_poly.pdbx_strand_id
1 'polypeptide(L)' 'MSLDPTGTGRKRWSNRWKKALNVFEITFDGCLSAGRR' A
#
# COMPACT_ATOMS: atom_id res chain seq x y z
N MET A 1 0.08 6.05 -22.71
CA MET A 1 -0.73 6.85 -21.76
C MET A 1 -0.43 6.40 -20.33
N SER A 2 -0.28 7.33 -19.38
CA SER A 2 -0.10 7.01 -17.95
C SER A 2 -1.43 6.55 -17.32
N LEU A 3 -1.38 5.45 -16.55
CA LEU A 3 -2.56 4.80 -15.96
C LEU A 3 -3.23 5.62 -14.84
N ASP A 4 -2.55 6.62 -14.29
CA ASP A 4 -3.14 7.60 -13.37
C ASP A 4 -2.28 8.87 -13.38
N PRO A 5 -2.53 9.81 -14.32
CA PRO A 5 -1.71 11.03 -14.48
C PRO A 5 -1.78 11.97 -13.27
N THR A 6 -2.73 11.77 -12.36
CA THR A 6 -2.93 12.60 -11.16
C THR A 6 -2.52 11.93 -9.85
N GLY A 7 -2.21 10.62 -9.86
CA GLY A 7 -1.91 9.84 -8.66
C GLY A 7 -3.11 9.69 -7.69
N THR A 8 -4.31 10.11 -8.10
CA THR A 8 -5.51 10.10 -7.26
C THR A 8 -6.00 8.67 -6.99
N GLY A 9 -5.89 7.79 -7.98
CA GLY A 9 -6.23 6.37 -7.84
C GLY A 9 -5.32 5.70 -6.80
N ARG A 10 -4.01 5.97 -6.87
CA ARG A 10 -3.04 5.45 -5.89
C ARG A 10 -3.34 5.95 -4.47
N LYS A 11 -3.65 7.24 -4.30
CA LYS A 11 -4.02 7.81 -2.99
C LYS A 11 -5.30 7.19 -2.43
N ARG A 12 -6.34 7.05 -3.26
CA ARG A 12 -7.62 6.45 -2.83
C ARG A 12 -7.45 5.00 -2.41
N TRP A 13 -6.71 4.22 -3.17
CA TRP A 13 -6.42 2.82 -2.83
C TRP A 13 -5.61 2.72 -1.53
N SER A 14 -4.54 3.49 -1.41
CA SER A 14 -3.69 3.49 -0.20
C SER A 14 -4.49 3.89 1.04
N ASN A 15 -5.33 4.92 0.95
CA ASN A 15 -6.17 5.35 2.07
C ASN A 15 -7.25 4.31 2.42
N ARG A 16 -7.88 3.67 1.43
CA ARG A 16 -8.87 2.61 1.64
C ARG A 16 -8.28 1.39 2.35
N TRP A 17 -7.05 1.02 2.02
CA TRP A 17 -6.42 -0.19 2.53
C TRP A 17 -5.45 0.04 3.69
N LYS A 18 -5.16 1.30 4.07
CA LYS A 18 -4.19 1.66 5.12
C LYS A 18 -4.39 0.88 6.43
N LYS A 19 -5.63 0.79 6.92
CA LYS A 19 -5.93 0.08 8.18
C LYS A 19 -5.64 -1.43 8.06
N ALA A 20 -6.04 -2.04 6.96
CA ALA A 20 -5.79 -3.46 6.72
C ALA A 20 -4.29 -3.74 6.55
N LEU A 21 -3.56 -2.87 5.83
CA LEU A 21 -2.12 -2.98 5.65
C LEU A 21 -1.37 -2.82 6.97
N ASN A 22 -1.76 -1.87 7.84
CA ASN A 22 -1.16 -1.72 9.16
C ASN A 22 -1.37 -2.97 10.03
N VAL A 23 -2.59 -3.54 10.04
CA VAL A 23 -2.86 -4.78 10.79
C VAL A 23 -2.08 -5.95 10.19
N PHE A 24 -1.99 -6.01 8.87
CA PHE A 24 -1.22 -7.02 8.17
C PHE A 24 0.28 -6.93 8.48
N GLU A 25 0.87 -5.74 8.53
CA GLU A 25 2.27 -5.54 8.94
C GLU A 25 2.54 -6.01 10.38
N ILE A 26 1.60 -5.77 11.30
CA ILE A 26 1.72 -6.23 12.69
C ILE A 26 1.58 -7.76 12.79
N THR A 27 0.68 -8.34 12.00
CA THR A 27 0.37 -9.78 12.04
C THR A 27 1.43 -10.61 11.30
N PHE A 28 2.03 -10.01 10.26
CA PHE A 28 3.02 -10.63 9.39
C PHE A 28 4.29 -9.76 9.37
N ASP A 29 4.97 -9.70 10.52
CA ASP A 29 6.22 -8.93 10.70
C ASP A 29 7.22 -9.29 9.59
N GLY A 30 7.57 -8.30 8.75
CA GLY A 30 8.62 -8.40 7.73
C GLY A 30 8.19 -8.71 6.28
N CYS A 31 6.95 -9.13 6.00
CA CYS A 31 6.55 -9.52 4.62
C CYS A 31 6.52 -8.32 3.64
N LEU A 32 6.06 -7.16 4.11
CA LEU A 32 5.96 -5.94 3.30
C LEU A 32 7.31 -5.22 3.10
N SER A 33 8.23 -5.39 4.05
CA SER A 33 9.58 -4.81 4.00
C SER A 33 10.57 -5.67 3.20
N ALA A 34 10.28 -6.97 3.03
CA ALA A 34 11.15 -7.91 2.30
C ALA A 34 11.31 -7.57 0.80
N GLY A 35 10.34 -6.86 0.21
CA GLY A 35 10.43 -6.35 -1.18
C GLY A 35 11.19 -5.02 -1.32
N ARG A 36 11.72 -4.45 -0.23
CA ARG A 36 12.49 -3.21 -0.19
C ARG A 36 13.98 -3.53 -0.04
N ARG A 37 14.53 -4.30 -0.99
CA ARG A 37 15.97 -4.51 -1.20
C ARG A 37 16.31 -4.22 -2.65
#